data_AF-A0A3M6T6Y7-F1
#
_entry.id   AF-A0A3M6T6Y7-F1
#
_cell.length_a   1.000
_cell.length_b   1.000
_cell.length_c   1.000
_cell.angle_alpha   90.00
_cell.angle_beta   90.00
_cell.angle_gamma   90.00
#
_symmetry.space_group_name_H-M   'P 1'
#
loop_
_entity.id
_entity.type
_entity.pdbx_description
1 polymer ?
#
loop_
_entity_poly.entity_id
_entity_poly.type
_entity_poly.pdbx_seq_one_letter_code
_entity_poly.pdbx_strand_id
1 'polypeptide(L)'
;MPTITKKICKKYTAYNTSTIRDKTGRLMFREKELEDRWIECVEEVLNRPPPEVAADIPPAEVDSEVKSLKKGNAPGLDNLGPELFNAHPVVAASILQQLFYEIWKGERILEEW
;
A
#
# COMPACT_ATOMS: atom_id res chain seq x y z
N MET A 1 21.38 32.67 -21.72
CA MET A 1 20.83 31.96 -20.54
C MET A 1 19.32 32.13 -20.52
N PRO A 2 18.50 31.15 -20.93
CA PRO A 2 17.05 31.28 -20.82
C PRO A 2 16.55 30.68 -19.50
N THR A 3 15.96 31.54 -18.67
CA THR A 3 15.29 31.15 -17.42
C THR A 3 13.90 30.63 -17.74
N ILE A 4 13.67 29.32 -17.59
CA ILE A 4 12.35 28.70 -17.82
C ILE A 4 11.55 28.75 -16.52
N THR A 5 10.63 29.69 -16.42
CA THR A 5 9.68 29.78 -15.31
C THR A 5 8.52 28.80 -15.54
N LYS A 6 8.58 27.61 -14.92
CA LYS A 6 7.44 26.68 -14.93
C LYS A 6 6.39 27.13 -13.92
N LYS A 7 5.29 27.72 -14.42
CA LYS A 7 4.10 28.05 -13.63
C LYS A 7 3.26 26.78 -13.43
N ILE A 8 3.39 26.14 -12.27
CA ILE A 8 2.63 24.92 -11.93
C ILE A 8 1.25 25.34 -11.43
N CYS A 9 0.27 25.48 -12.30
CA CYS A 9 -1.13 25.59 -11.90
C CYS A 9 -1.68 24.18 -11.60
N LYS A 10 -1.38 23.64 -10.41
CA LYS A 10 -2.08 22.47 -9.91
C LYS A 10 -3.36 22.95 -9.23
N LYS A 11 -4.52 22.64 -9.80
CA LYS A 11 -5.79 22.77 -9.11
C LYS A 11 -5.73 21.85 -7.89
N TYR A 12 -5.67 22.41 -6.69
CA TYR A 12 -5.96 21.65 -5.49
C TYR A 12 -7.44 21.28 -5.57
N THR A 13 -7.75 20.07 -6.04
CA THR A 13 -8.96 19.42 -5.57
C THR A 13 -8.75 19.28 -4.07
N ALA A 14 -9.49 20.06 -3.28
CA ALA A 14 -9.60 19.83 -1.86
C ALA A 14 -10.15 18.41 -1.69
N TYR A 15 -9.25 17.44 -1.58
CA TYR A 15 -9.56 16.18 -0.94
C TYR A 15 -10.03 16.60 0.46
N ASN A 16 -11.23 16.16 0.85
CA ASN A 16 -11.82 16.48 2.14
C ASN A 16 -10.89 16.01 3.26
N THR A 17 -9.93 16.84 3.67
CA THR A 17 -8.93 16.52 4.69
C THR A 17 -9.47 16.60 6.11
N SER A 18 -10.72 17.00 6.30
CA SER A 18 -11.14 17.51 7.61
C SER A 18 -12.43 16.90 8.13
N THR A 19 -12.92 15.79 7.57
CA THR A 19 -14.19 15.20 8.02
C THR A 19 -14.02 13.77 8.48
N ILE A 20 -13.32 13.62 9.60
CA ILE A 20 -13.35 12.39 10.39
C ILE A 20 -14.76 12.27 10.97
N ARG A 21 -15.34 11.09 10.81
CA ARG A 21 -16.70 10.77 11.27
C ARG A 21 -16.62 9.86 12.48
N ASP A 22 -17.56 10.08 13.39
CA ASP A 22 -17.82 9.14 14.47
C ASP A 22 -18.47 7.85 13.96
N LYS A 23 -18.64 6.86 14.84
CA LYS A 23 -19.29 5.58 14.50
C LYS A 23 -20.75 5.74 14.03
N THR A 24 -21.38 6.88 14.33
CA THR A 24 -22.75 7.21 13.93
C THR A 24 -22.82 8.05 12.63
N GLY A 25 -21.67 8.35 12.02
CA GLY A 25 -21.57 9.12 10.79
C GLY A 25 -21.57 10.65 10.97
N ARG A 26 -21.53 11.15 12.21
CA ARG A 26 -21.47 12.59 12.52
C ARG A 26 -20.07 13.14 12.31
N LEU A 27 -19.97 14.34 11.76
CA LEU A 27 -18.71 15.05 11.57
C LEU A 27 -18.12 15.51 12.91
N MET A 28 -16.86 15.14 13.17
CA MET A 28 -16.08 15.58 14.33
C MET A 28 -15.13 16.71 13.92
N PHE A 29 -15.09 17.78 14.72
CA PHE A 29 -14.30 18.99 14.46
C PHE A 29 -13.43 19.42 15.63
N ARG A 30 -13.52 18.76 16.79
CA ARG A 30 -12.65 19.03 17.94
C ARG A 30 -11.48 18.07 17.94
N GLU A 31 -10.28 18.61 18.09
CA GLU A 31 -9.02 17.86 18.13
C GLU A 31 -9.05 16.68 19.11
N LYS A 32 -9.52 16.91 20.34
CA LYS A 32 -9.67 15.85 21.35
C LYS A 32 -10.59 14.70 20.90
N GLU A 33 -11.69 15.00 20.21
CA GLU A 33 -12.61 13.97 19.70
C GLU A 33 -12.00 13.18 18.55
N LEU A 34 -11.12 13.83 17.77
CA LEU A 34 -10.35 13.14 16.74
C LEU A 34 -9.36 12.18 17.41
N GLU A 35 -8.56 12.64 18.36
CA GLU A 35 -7.60 11.82 19.09
C GLU A 35 -8.25 10.58 19.71
N ASP A 36 -9.37 10.77 20.42
CA ASP A 36 -10.13 9.67 21.02
C ASP A 36 -10.61 8.68 19.94
N ARG A 37 -11.10 9.19 18.79
CA ARG A 37 -11.53 8.35 17.67
C ARG A 37 -10.36 7.63 16.98
N TRP A 38 -9.20 8.27 16.88
CA TRP A 38 -7.98 7.67 16.35
C TRP A 38 -7.52 6.51 17.23
N ILE A 39 -7.49 6.70 18.55
CA ILE A 39 -7.13 5.66 19.52
C ILE A 39 -8.08 4.47 19.38
N GLU A 40 -9.39 4.72 19.40
CA GLU A 40 -10.40 3.67 19.25
C GLU A 40 -10.25 2.92 17.91
N CYS A 41 -10.05 3.65 16.81
CA CYS A 41 -9.86 3.05 15.49
C CYS A 41 -8.61 2.18 15.43
N VAL A 42 -7.50 2.64 16.02
CA VAL A 42 -6.24 1.90 16.08
C VAL A 42 -6.39 0.65 16.94
N GLU A 43 -7.01 0.76 18.13
CA GLU A 43 -7.26 -0.40 18.99
C GLU A 43 -8.17 -1.44 18.32
N GLU A 44 -9.21 -1.00 17.60
CA GLU A 44 -10.13 -1.88 16.88
C GLU A 44 -9.45 -2.61 15.71
N VAL A 45 -8.56 -1.91 15.00
CA VAL A 45 -7.81 -2.47 13.87
C VAL A 45 -6.72 -3.44 14.35
N LEU A 46 -5.98 -3.09 15.40
CA LEU A 46 -4.84 -3.87 15.88
C LEU A 46 -5.25 -5.07 16.75
N ASN A 47 -6.36 -4.99 17.48
CA ASN A 47 -6.85 -6.07 18.34
C ASN A 47 -7.96 -6.92 17.70
N ARG A 48 -8.11 -6.86 16.38
CA ARG A 48 -9.09 -7.71 15.67
C ARG A 48 -8.73 -9.19 15.90
N PRO A 49 -9.71 -10.06 16.24
CA PRO A 49 -9.44 -11.49 16.29
C PRO A 49 -8.92 -11.99 14.94
N PRO A 50 -8.10 -13.05 14.93
CA PRO A 50 -7.62 -13.67 13.70
C PRO A 50 -8.81 -13.93 12.76
N PRO A 51 -8.71 -13.59 11.47
CA PRO A 51 -9.80 -13.82 10.54
C PRO A 51 -10.16 -15.32 10.53
N GLU A 52 -11.46 -15.60 10.60
CA GLU A 52 -12.01 -16.97 10.67
C GLU A 52 -11.69 -17.80 9.42
N VAL A 53 -11.43 -17.10 8.31
CA VAL A 53 -10.97 -17.67 7.05
C VAL A 53 -9.53 -17.19 6.85
N ALA A 54 -8.61 -18.14 6.75
CA ALA A 54 -7.24 -17.84 6.33
C ALA A 54 -7.30 -17.09 5.00
N ALA A 55 -6.58 -15.98 4.89
CA ALA A 55 -6.47 -15.26 3.64
C ALA A 55 -5.86 -16.19 2.59
N ASP A 56 -6.71 -16.78 1.75
CA ASP A 56 -6.29 -17.52 0.58
C ASP A 56 -5.96 -16.46 -0.46
N ILE A 57 -4.67 -16.11 -0.57
CA ILE A 57 -4.19 -15.22 -1.63
C ILE A 57 -4.29 -16.03 -2.92
N PRO A 58 -5.31 -15.78 -3.77
CA PRO A 58 -5.47 -16.61 -4.94
C PRO A 58 -4.27 -16.37 -5.87
N PRO A 59 -3.66 -17.42 -6.44
CA PRO A 59 -2.47 -17.28 -7.27
C PRO A 59 -2.67 -16.33 -8.46
N ALA A 60 -3.92 -16.13 -8.89
CA ALA A 60 -4.29 -15.25 -9.98
C ALA A 60 -3.97 -13.76 -9.75
N GLU A 61 -3.90 -13.29 -8.51
CA GLU A 61 -3.71 -11.86 -8.21
C GLU A 61 -2.27 -11.40 -8.51
N VAL A 62 -1.29 -12.26 -8.24
CA VAL A 62 0.13 -11.95 -8.47
C VAL A 62 0.43 -11.83 -9.97
N ASP A 63 -0.18 -12.67 -10.80
CA ASP A 63 0.02 -12.64 -12.26
C ASP A 63 -0.52 -11.35 -12.90
N SER A 64 -1.66 -10.82 -12.40
CA SER A 64 -2.19 -9.54 -12.88
C SER A 64 -1.35 -8.37 -12.42
N GLU A 65 -0.84 -8.41 -11.18
CA GLU A 65 -0.06 -7.31 -10.60
C GLU A 65 1.35 -7.21 -11.19
N VAL A 66 1.99 -8.35 -11.46
CA VAL A 66 3.29 -8.37 -12.17
C VAL A 66 3.16 -7.75 -13.56
N LYS A 67 2.03 -7.94 -14.23
CA LYS A 67 1.74 -7.35 -15.55
C LYS A 67 1.30 -5.88 -15.46
N SER A 68 0.75 -5.44 -14.33
CA SER A 68 0.31 -4.05 -14.09
C SER A 68 1.48 -3.12 -13.74
N LEU A 69 2.67 -3.68 -13.48
CA LEU A 69 3.86 -2.93 -13.10
C LEU A 69 4.27 -1.91 -14.17
N LYS A 70 4.35 -0.64 -13.76
CA LYS A 70 4.66 0.47 -14.67
C LYS A 70 6.09 0.34 -15.22
N LYS A 71 6.19 0.32 -16.56
CA LYS A 71 7.47 0.27 -17.29
C LYS A 71 8.21 1.60 -17.17
N GLY A 72 9.54 1.56 -17.18
CA GLY A 72 10.37 2.77 -17.16
C GLY A 72 10.52 3.43 -15.79
N ASN A 73 10.16 2.73 -14.70
CA ASN A 73 10.64 3.13 -13.38
C ASN A 73 12.13 2.77 -13.27
N ALA A 74 12.92 3.65 -12.67
CA ALA A 74 14.32 3.36 -12.39
C ALA A 74 14.41 2.19 -11.38
N PRO A 75 15.35 1.26 -11.57
CA PRO A 75 15.60 0.20 -10.59
C PRO A 75 16.03 0.78 -9.24
N GLY A 76 15.69 0.09 -8.15
CA GLY A 76 16.09 0.45 -6.79
C GLY A 76 17.57 0.22 -6.52
N LEU A 77 18.00 0.34 -5.26
CA LEU A 77 19.37 0.03 -4.82
C LEU A 77 19.75 -1.43 -5.09
N ASP A 78 18.74 -2.31 -5.05
CA ASP A 78 18.80 -3.73 -5.39
C ASP A 78 18.95 -4.00 -6.90
N ASN A 79 18.90 -2.94 -7.72
CA ASN A 79 18.93 -2.98 -9.17
C ASN A 79 17.79 -3.81 -9.80
N LEU A 80 16.70 -4.04 -9.07
CA LEU A 80 15.54 -4.81 -9.54
C LEU A 80 14.54 -3.86 -10.22
N GLY A 81 14.62 -3.79 -11.55
CA GLY A 81 13.74 -2.95 -12.37
C GLY A 81 12.43 -3.64 -12.77
N PRO A 82 11.38 -2.88 -13.14
CA PRO A 82 10.13 -3.43 -13.67
C PRO A 82 10.33 -4.34 -14.89
N GLU A 83 11.36 -4.07 -15.68
CA GLU A 83 11.69 -4.81 -16.89
C GLU A 83 12.08 -6.26 -16.58
N LEU A 84 12.71 -6.51 -15.42
CA LEU A 84 13.09 -7.85 -14.98
C LEU A 84 11.85 -8.74 -14.76
N PHE A 85 10.85 -8.20 -14.06
CA PHE A 85 9.60 -8.90 -13.77
C PHE A 85 8.74 -9.07 -15.03
N ASN A 86 8.77 -8.09 -15.93
CA ASN A 86 8.04 -8.12 -17.19
C ASN A 86 8.65 -9.04 -18.27
N ALA A 87 9.94 -9.38 -18.17
CA ALA A 87 10.60 -10.27 -19.14
C ALA A 87 10.00 -11.69 -19.11
N HIS A 88 9.70 -12.19 -17.91
CA HIS A 88 9.09 -13.50 -17.68
C HIS A 88 8.03 -13.43 -16.57
N PRO A 89 6.83 -12.89 -16.87
CA PRO A 89 5.83 -12.59 -15.84
C PRO A 89 5.36 -13.83 -15.08
N VAL A 90 5.23 -14.99 -15.75
CA VAL A 90 4.83 -16.26 -15.12
C VAL A 90 5.90 -16.76 -14.16
N VAL A 91 7.18 -16.69 -14.55
CA VAL A 91 8.30 -17.12 -13.70
C VAL A 91 8.46 -16.18 -12.52
N ALA A 92 8.40 -14.86 -12.76
CA ALA A 92 8.43 -13.84 -11.71
C ALA A 92 7.30 -14.03 -10.70
N ALA A 93 6.06 -14.24 -11.16
CA ALA A 93 4.92 -14.50 -10.30
C ALA A 93 5.11 -15.76 -9.45
N SER A 94 5.61 -16.86 -10.03
CA SER A 94 5.86 -18.10 -9.29
C SER A 94 6.91 -17.94 -8.18
N ILE A 95 7.99 -17.19 -8.45
CA ILE A 95 9.05 -16.91 -7.46
C ILE A 95 8.50 -16.02 -6.34
N LEU A 96 7.76 -14.97 -6.70
CA LEU A 96 7.15 -14.05 -5.73
C LEU A 96 6.11 -14.75 -4.85
N GLN A 97 5.27 -15.62 -5.41
CA GLN A 97 4.31 -16.42 -4.65
C GLN A 97 5.00 -17.31 -3.62
N GLN A 98 6.07 -18.01 -4.02
CA GLN A 98 6.84 -18.84 -3.10
C GLN A 98 7.49 -18.00 -2.00
N LEU A 99 8.07 -16.85 -2.35
CA LEU A 99 8.67 -15.93 -1.38
C LEU A 99 7.62 -15.42 -0.38
N PHE A 100 6.46 -14.95 -0.85
CA PHE A 100 5.39 -14.48 0.02
C PHE A 100 4.84 -15.59 0.90
N TYR A 101 4.73 -16.82 0.38
CA TYR A 101 4.31 -17.97 1.19
C TYR A 101 5.29 -18.25 2.33
N GLU A 102 6.60 -18.25 2.06
CA GLU A 102 7.64 -18.45 3.07
C GLU A 102 7.66 -17.31 4.09
N ILE A 103 7.53 -16.04 3.65
CA ILE A 103 7.44 -14.88 4.56
C ILE A 103 6.19 -14.98 5.43
N TRP A 104 5.04 -15.31 4.83
CA TRP A 104 3.76 -15.42 5.51
C TRP A 104 3.76 -16.55 6.55
N LYS A 105 4.34 -17.72 6.23
CA LYS A 105 4.49 -18.82 7.19
C LYS A 105 5.56 -18.56 8.25
N GLY A 106 6.61 -17.85 7.89
CA GLY A 106 7.73 -17.58 8.78
C GLY A 106 7.47 -16.48 9.80
N GLU A 107 6.45 -15.63 9.59
CA GLU A 107 6.16 -14.42 10.38
C GLU A 107 7.42 -13.59 10.72
N ARG A 108 8.42 -13.60 9.84
CA ARG A 108 9.67 -12.87 10.07
C ARG A 108 9.55 -11.48 9.49
N ILE A 109 9.43 -10.50 10.39
CA ILE A 109 9.59 -9.09 10.04
C ILE A 109 11.09 -8.85 9.84
N LEU A 110 11.47 -8.29 8.69
CA LEU A 110 12.83 -7.82 8.48
C LEU A 110 13.06 -6.62 9.43
N GLU A 111 13.99 -6.76 10.38
CA GLU A 111 14.29 -5.70 11.36
C GLU A 111 14.99 -4.48 10.75
N GLU A 112 15.54 -4.60 9.54
CA GLU A 112 16.18 -3.50 8.82
C GLU A 112 15.29 -3.02 7.66
N TRP A 113 15.06 -1.71 7.63
CA TRP A 113 14.39 -0.96 6.58
C TRP A 113 15.33 0.13 6.03
#